data_AF-T0RWZ7-F1
#
_entry.id   AF-T0RWZ7-F1
#
_cell.length_a   1.000
_cell.length_b   1.000
_cell.length_c   1.000
_cell.angle_alpha   90.00
_cell.angle_beta   90.00
_cell.angle_gamma   90.00
#
_symmetry.space_group_name_H-M   'P 1'
#
loop_
_entity.id
_entity.type
_entity.pdbx_description
1 polymer ?
#
loop_
_entity_poly.entity_id
_entity_poly.type
_entity_poly.pdbx_seq_one_letter_code
_entity_poly.pdbx_strand_id
1 'polypeptide(L)'
;MIAFAWFIILGMVIVLLTALVVFLMLFRRRDDGSDMQPDIDVVPFDTEASDIYRENLADSFSDHNLWDCSVCSFHNHPAKRRCDLCQTPRGVDQDHDRKSKVEKTLMHVPAFPLSKLQIAASRRKQWKRMPGADGLHRWVRETRKGRSNSCSNRDPVDIILGDFPSDRSGDDRESSTSVHSIGYIRVRDSTGKLVLNESDTVATDFHYKINMAGTDVVMNLEELTMLPFAQKIKWFSTEIHRLWFPWESGHVDIVVRRESVLADSFDHIMLLKPHQMRQRWRVSFVGEPALDAGGVLREWLTLLCAELFHPSLGLFVATVGDDTSYWVHAGSGFSQPNHLDYFSFAGRILGKALLEEQLIQVHLALPLLKHMLGVPISFTDLQFLDDELYRSLLWLKRATDADAIAALCLDFTVTRKVPNGVQVVPLAPNGDTIDVTPVNKAAYIDLLFQYHMLDSVSIQLLTLLASLYSVVPEGLLKLFDYQELELLLCGVPSIDTEDWQRHSEVKYVTPLVPTEIELRNCRWFWAIVNNMAPQEQARLLQFVTGSSRVPAQGFKALISSDGRVQPFNLAFCGPEIGNPFPRAHTCFNRLDLPVYQTKDEMTKYLTLIVNMDITGFSIE
;
A
#
# COMPACT_ATOMS: atom_id res chain seq x y z
N MET A 1 10.21 -36.65 -85.93
CA MET A 1 11.28 -36.03 -85.12
C MET A 1 10.77 -34.94 -84.16
N ILE A 2 9.84 -34.06 -84.58
CA ILE A 2 9.33 -32.98 -83.72
C ILE A 2 8.60 -33.49 -82.45
N ALA A 3 7.76 -34.53 -82.58
CA ALA A 3 7.06 -35.11 -81.41
C ALA A 3 8.02 -35.71 -80.37
N PHE A 4 9.13 -36.30 -80.80
CA PHE A 4 10.13 -36.90 -79.90
C PHE A 4 10.89 -35.82 -79.11
N ALA A 5 11.16 -34.66 -79.73
CA ALA A 5 11.77 -33.52 -79.06
C ALA A 5 10.86 -32.97 -77.95
N TRP A 6 9.53 -32.95 -78.16
CA TRP A 6 8.57 -32.51 -77.14
C TRP A 6 8.54 -33.43 -75.90
N PHE A 7 8.66 -34.74 -76.09
CA PHE A 7 8.74 -35.68 -74.95
C PHE A 7 10.04 -35.53 -74.14
N ILE A 8 11.15 -35.21 -74.82
CA ILE A 8 12.43 -34.94 -74.13
C ILE A 8 12.34 -33.64 -73.32
N ILE A 9 11.77 -32.57 -73.89
CA ILE A 9 11.59 -31.29 -73.19
C ILE A 9 10.65 -31.45 -71.99
N LEU A 10 9.53 -32.15 -72.17
CA LEU A 10 8.59 -32.42 -71.08
C LEU A 10 9.25 -33.25 -69.96
N GLY A 11 10.07 -34.25 -70.33
CA GLY A 11 10.85 -35.04 -69.38
C GLY A 11 11.83 -34.18 -68.57
N MET A 12 12.56 -33.26 -69.23
CA MET A 12 13.49 -32.37 -68.53
C MET A 12 12.77 -31.40 -67.58
N VAL A 13 11.60 -30.87 -67.97
CA VAL A 13 10.80 -29.99 -67.12
C VAL A 13 10.29 -30.71 -65.87
N ILE A 14 9.84 -31.97 -66.01
CA ILE A 14 9.41 -32.79 -64.87
C ILE A 14 10.60 -33.05 -63.93
N VAL A 15 11.78 -33.40 -64.46
CA VAL A 15 12.98 -33.62 -63.65
C VAL A 15 13.38 -32.35 -62.89
N LEU A 16 13.37 -31.18 -63.54
CA LEU A 16 13.69 -29.91 -62.89
C LEU A 16 12.68 -29.51 -61.80
N LEU A 17 11.38 -29.74 -62.04
CA LEU A 17 10.35 -29.49 -61.02
C LEU A 17 10.48 -30.44 -59.82
N THR A 18 10.78 -31.72 -60.06
CA THR A 18 11.02 -32.67 -58.96
C THR A 18 12.27 -32.33 -58.16
N ALA A 19 13.36 -31.90 -58.83
CA ALA A 19 14.57 -31.44 -58.16
C ALA A 19 14.33 -30.16 -57.33
N LEU A 20 13.51 -29.23 -57.82
CA LEU A 20 13.12 -28.02 -57.09
C LEU A 20 12.28 -28.35 -55.84
N VAL A 21 11.33 -29.29 -55.94
CA VAL A 21 10.52 -29.73 -54.79
C VAL A 21 11.40 -30.42 -53.75
N VAL A 22 12.32 -31.30 -54.17
CA VAL A 22 13.28 -31.94 -53.26
C VAL A 22 14.22 -30.90 -52.63
N PHE A 23 14.71 -29.93 -53.40
CA PHE A 23 15.54 -28.85 -52.88
C PHE A 23 14.80 -28.00 -51.84
N LEU A 24 13.54 -27.63 -52.10
CA LEU A 24 12.71 -26.89 -51.15
C LEU A 24 12.36 -27.71 -49.91
N MET A 25 12.13 -29.03 -50.04
CA MET A 25 11.92 -29.92 -48.89
C MET A 25 13.20 -30.09 -48.05
N LEU A 26 14.37 -30.18 -48.68
CA LEU A 26 15.65 -30.29 -47.97
C LEU A 26 16.07 -28.97 -47.32
N PHE A 27 15.79 -27.82 -47.95
CA PHE A 27 16.05 -26.50 -47.35
C PHE A 27 15.06 -26.16 -46.24
N ARG A 28 13.77 -26.49 -46.38
CA ARG A 28 12.81 -26.38 -45.25
C ARG A 28 13.20 -27.24 -44.06
N ARG A 29 13.86 -28.39 -44.29
CA ARG A 29 14.34 -29.27 -43.21
C ARG A 29 15.65 -28.81 -42.57
N ARG A 30 16.36 -27.85 -43.15
CA ARG A 30 17.69 -27.43 -42.68
C ARG A 30 17.65 -26.22 -41.73
N ASP A 31 16.54 -25.50 -41.67
CA ASP A 31 16.33 -24.46 -40.65
C ASP A 31 15.80 -25.03 -39.31
N ASP A 32 15.40 -26.31 -39.26
CA ASP A 32 14.84 -26.97 -38.06
C ASP A 32 15.88 -27.82 -37.30
N GLY A 33 17.17 -27.48 -37.32
CA GLY A 33 18.18 -28.37 -36.73
C GLY A 33 19.49 -27.73 -36.27
N SER A 34 19.47 -27.00 -35.15
CA SER A 34 20.47 -27.13 -34.06
C SER A 34 20.20 -26.14 -32.91
N ASP A 35 19.52 -26.56 -31.86
CA ASP A 35 20.07 -26.48 -30.49
C ASP A 35 19.33 -27.49 -29.60
N MET A 36 20.05 -28.49 -29.11
CA MET A 36 19.52 -29.56 -28.28
C MET A 36 19.75 -29.19 -26.81
N GLN A 37 18.78 -28.49 -26.21
CA GLN A 37 18.60 -28.41 -24.77
C GLN A 37 17.61 -29.50 -24.32
N PRO A 38 17.77 -30.07 -23.12
CA PRO A 38 16.90 -31.15 -22.66
C PRO A 38 15.47 -30.63 -22.49
N ASP A 39 14.49 -31.44 -22.94
CA ASP A 39 13.06 -31.19 -22.85
C ASP A 39 12.65 -30.84 -21.41
N ILE A 40 12.39 -29.55 -21.18
CA ILE A 40 11.48 -29.09 -20.12
C ILE A 40 10.10 -29.08 -20.79
N ASP A 41 9.15 -29.80 -20.20
CA ASP A 41 7.75 -29.87 -20.64
C ASP A 41 7.12 -28.47 -20.72
N VAL A 42 7.28 -27.79 -21.86
CA VAL A 42 6.50 -26.59 -22.18
C VAL A 42 5.14 -27.07 -22.66
N VAL A 43 4.24 -27.27 -21.70
CA VAL A 43 2.80 -27.38 -21.99
C VAL A 43 2.39 -26.11 -22.77
N PRO A 44 1.80 -26.23 -23.96
CA PRO A 44 1.29 -25.07 -24.68
C PRO A 44 0.22 -24.41 -23.81
N PHE A 45 0.44 -23.16 -23.41
CA PHE A 45 -0.54 -22.36 -22.69
C PHE A 45 -1.70 -22.01 -23.64
N ASP A 46 -2.72 -22.87 -23.69
CA ASP A 46 -4.07 -22.44 -24.03
C ASP A 46 -4.65 -21.73 -22.80
N THR A 47 -4.52 -20.41 -22.77
CA THR A 47 -5.44 -19.56 -22.01
C THR A 47 -5.83 -18.40 -22.90
N GLU A 48 -7.05 -18.46 -23.44
CA GLU A 48 -7.86 -17.26 -23.66
C GLU A 48 -8.11 -16.60 -22.28
N ALA A 49 -7.06 -16.04 -21.66
CA ALA A 49 -7.24 -15.09 -20.58
C ALA A 49 -7.77 -13.83 -21.27
N SER A 50 -9.07 -13.63 -21.22
CA SER A 50 -9.66 -12.34 -21.59
C SER A 50 -8.86 -11.22 -20.93
N ASP A 51 -8.48 -10.19 -21.68
CA ASP A 51 -7.68 -9.04 -21.25
C ASP A 51 -8.39 -8.20 -20.15
N ILE A 52 -8.58 -8.78 -18.97
CA ILE A 52 -9.28 -8.18 -17.83
C ILE A 52 -8.25 -7.45 -16.99
N TYR A 53 -8.45 -6.15 -16.81
CA TYR A 53 -7.71 -5.30 -15.87
C TYR A 53 -8.56 -5.04 -14.62
N ARG A 54 -7.95 -4.54 -13.54
CA ARG A 54 -8.63 -4.35 -12.25
C ARG A 54 -9.87 -3.46 -12.33
N GLU A 55 -9.84 -2.45 -13.19
CA GLU A 55 -10.97 -1.56 -13.46
C GLU A 55 -12.16 -2.28 -14.11
N ASN A 56 -11.92 -3.40 -14.78
CA ASN A 56 -12.95 -4.20 -15.44
C ASN A 56 -13.58 -5.25 -14.51
N LEU A 57 -13.05 -5.40 -13.28
CA LEU A 57 -13.62 -6.31 -12.30
C LEU A 57 -15.01 -5.87 -11.90
N ALA A 58 -15.99 -6.76 -12.06
CA ALA A 58 -17.31 -6.59 -11.50
C ALA A 58 -17.32 -7.05 -10.03
N ASP A 59 -18.10 -6.36 -9.22
CA ASP A 59 -18.52 -6.85 -7.92
C ASP A 59 -19.78 -7.71 -8.10
N SER A 60 -19.82 -8.89 -7.47
CA SER A 60 -20.98 -9.77 -7.51
C SER A 60 -22.15 -9.28 -6.62
N PHE A 61 -21.98 -8.15 -5.96
CA PHE A 61 -22.92 -7.55 -5.04
C PHE A 61 -23.18 -6.09 -5.43
N SER A 62 -24.37 -5.57 -5.10
CA SER A 62 -24.68 -4.15 -5.25
C SER A 62 -24.13 -3.34 -4.09
N ASP A 63 -23.81 -2.07 -4.31
CA ASP A 63 -23.29 -1.18 -3.26
C ASP A 63 -24.23 -1.06 -2.05
N HIS A 64 -25.53 -1.25 -2.25
CA HIS A 64 -26.53 -1.27 -1.17
C HIS A 64 -26.34 -2.42 -0.17
N ASN A 65 -25.57 -3.45 -0.52
CA ASN A 65 -25.29 -4.57 0.37
C ASN A 65 -24.04 -4.36 1.23
N LEU A 66 -23.25 -3.31 0.98
CA LEU A 66 -22.09 -2.95 1.79
C LEU A 66 -22.55 -2.70 3.24
N TRP A 67 -21.70 -3.09 4.20
CA TRP A 67 -21.96 -2.79 5.60
C TRP A 67 -20.99 -1.73 6.13
N ASP A 68 -21.55 -0.80 6.90
CA ASP A 68 -20.79 0.28 7.50
C ASP A 68 -20.12 -0.17 8.79
N CYS A 69 -18.82 0.10 8.90
CA CYS A 69 -18.12 -0.08 10.16
C CYS A 69 -18.67 0.88 11.23
N SER A 70 -19.04 0.35 12.39
CA SER A 70 -19.54 1.12 13.54
C SER A 70 -18.52 2.12 14.10
N VAL A 71 -17.22 1.90 13.88
CA VAL A 71 -16.13 2.74 14.41
C VAL A 71 -15.67 3.81 13.40
N CYS A 72 -15.46 3.45 12.14
CA CYS A 72 -14.85 4.35 11.14
C CYS A 72 -15.75 4.68 9.94
N SER A 73 -16.97 4.14 9.90
CA SER A 73 -17.93 4.34 8.80
C SER A 73 -17.34 4.04 7.42
N PHE A 74 -16.44 3.05 7.34
CA PHE A 74 -15.96 2.50 6.09
C PHE A 74 -16.96 1.47 5.58
N HIS A 75 -17.23 1.50 4.27
CA HIS A 75 -18.12 0.57 3.60
C HIS A 75 -17.33 -0.70 3.27
N ASN A 76 -17.74 -1.83 3.87
CA ASN A 76 -17.05 -3.11 3.72
C ASN A 76 -17.89 -4.07 2.89
N HIS A 77 -17.19 -4.96 2.19
CA HIS A 77 -17.82 -6.02 1.42
C HIS A 77 -18.74 -6.90 2.30
N PRO A 78 -19.93 -7.32 1.80
CA PRO A 78 -20.91 -8.08 2.59
C PRO A 78 -20.39 -9.42 3.15
N ALA A 79 -19.43 -10.05 2.47
CA ALA A 79 -18.80 -11.29 2.94
C ALA A 79 -17.74 -11.06 4.03
N LYS A 80 -17.20 -9.84 4.19
CA LYS A 80 -16.15 -9.56 5.17
C LYS A 80 -16.74 -9.56 6.57
N ARG A 81 -16.04 -10.23 7.50
CA ARG A 81 -16.41 -10.30 8.92
C ARG A 81 -15.78 -9.20 9.76
N ARG A 82 -14.79 -8.49 9.23
CA ARG A 82 -14.06 -7.41 9.88
C ARG A 82 -13.91 -6.24 8.92
N CYS A 83 -13.76 -5.04 9.48
CA CYS A 83 -13.54 -3.85 8.68
C CYS A 83 -12.13 -3.85 8.07
N ASP A 84 -12.01 -3.61 6.76
CA ASP A 84 -10.72 -3.61 6.07
C ASP A 84 -9.76 -2.54 6.59
N LEU A 85 -10.28 -1.39 7.05
CA LEU A 85 -9.47 -0.32 7.64
C LEU A 85 -9.07 -0.56 9.09
N CYS A 86 -10.05 -0.79 9.97
CA CYS A 86 -9.81 -0.77 11.42
C CYS A 86 -9.96 -2.12 12.11
N GLN A 87 -10.22 -3.19 11.35
CA GLN A 87 -10.36 -4.57 11.82
C GLN A 87 -11.48 -4.80 12.86
N THR A 88 -12.37 -3.81 13.06
CA THR A 88 -13.58 -3.94 13.89
C THR A 88 -14.47 -5.05 13.32
N PRO A 89 -14.88 -6.05 14.13
CA PRO A 89 -15.79 -7.09 13.69
C PRO A 89 -17.16 -6.55 13.30
N ARG A 90 -17.77 -7.13 12.28
CA ARG A 90 -19.14 -6.84 11.86
C ARG A 90 -20.13 -7.24 12.96
N GLY A 91 -21.12 -6.39 13.22
CA GLY A 91 -22.16 -6.65 14.23
C GLY A 91 -21.76 -6.33 15.68
N VAL A 92 -20.57 -5.77 15.90
CA VAL A 92 -20.23 -5.12 17.17
C VAL A 92 -20.79 -3.70 17.11
N ASP A 93 -22.00 -3.52 17.64
CA ASP A 93 -22.49 -2.21 18.04
C ASP A 93 -21.70 -1.82 19.30
N GLN A 94 -20.91 -0.74 19.24
CA GLN A 94 -20.52 -0.07 20.47
C GLN A 94 -21.79 0.55 21.04
N ASP A 95 -22.31 -0.07 22.10
CA ASP A 95 -23.55 0.32 22.75
C ASP A 95 -23.33 1.66 23.49
N HIS A 96 -23.27 2.75 22.73
CA HIS A 96 -23.56 4.09 23.21
C HIS A 96 -25.01 4.39 22.84
N ASP A 97 -25.90 4.03 23.78
CA ASP A 97 -27.35 4.21 23.76
C ASP A 97 -28.20 3.25 22.91
N ARG A 98 -28.56 2.10 23.52
CA ARG A 98 -29.92 1.56 23.46
C ARG A 98 -30.47 1.21 24.84
N LYS A 99 -31.07 2.19 25.52
CA LYS A 99 -32.19 1.89 26.43
C LYS A 99 -33.44 1.54 25.60
N SER A 100 -33.49 0.33 25.06
CA SER A 100 -34.76 -0.30 24.67
C SER A 100 -35.12 -1.35 25.71
N LYS A 101 -36.23 -1.10 26.42
CA LYS A 101 -36.92 -2.13 27.21
C LYS A 101 -37.35 -3.27 26.28
N VAL A 102 -36.55 -4.31 26.12
CA VAL A 102 -37.00 -5.67 25.79
C VAL A 102 -35.99 -6.64 26.40
N GLU A 103 -36.46 -7.49 27.30
CA GLU A 103 -35.73 -8.67 27.77
C GLU A 103 -35.29 -9.52 26.58
N LYS A 104 -33.97 -9.64 26.38
CA LYS A 104 -33.34 -10.82 25.79
C LYS A 104 -31.87 -10.83 26.17
N THR A 105 -31.50 -11.91 26.85
CA THR A 105 -30.18 -12.31 27.29
C THR A 105 -29.16 -12.17 26.15
N LEU A 106 -28.38 -11.09 26.14
CA LEU A 106 -27.21 -10.91 25.29
C LEU A 106 -26.09 -10.36 26.17
N MET A 107 -24.92 -11.01 26.07
CA MET A 107 -23.74 -10.72 26.88
C MET A 107 -23.40 -9.23 26.83
N HIS A 108 -23.32 -8.62 28.02
CA HIS A 108 -22.84 -7.28 28.21
C HIS A 108 -21.33 -7.28 27.88
N VAL A 109 -20.94 -6.71 26.74
CA VAL A 109 -19.52 -6.54 26.37
C VAL A 109 -19.04 -5.20 26.94
N PRO A 110 -17.98 -5.15 27.76
CA PRO A 110 -17.46 -3.89 28.27
C PRO A 110 -16.93 -3.02 27.10
N ALA A 111 -17.14 -1.71 27.19
CA ALA A 111 -16.60 -0.75 26.24
C ALA A 111 -15.07 -0.71 26.37
N PHE A 112 -14.37 -1.54 25.58
CA PHE A 112 -12.92 -1.49 25.49
C PHE A 112 -12.47 -0.19 24.84
N PRO A 113 -11.38 0.45 25.30
CA PRO A 113 -10.80 1.60 24.62
C PRO A 113 -10.41 1.22 23.18
N LEU A 114 -10.64 2.14 22.25
CA LEU A 114 -10.31 1.93 20.83
C LEU A 114 -8.80 1.69 20.67
N SER A 115 -8.42 0.75 19.80
CA SER A 115 -7.01 0.58 19.41
C SER A 115 -6.48 1.79 18.62
N LYS A 116 -5.16 1.95 18.51
CA LYS A 116 -4.56 3.04 17.71
C LYS A 116 -5.06 3.02 16.26
N LEU A 117 -5.12 1.84 15.64
CA LEU A 117 -5.69 1.64 14.31
C LEU A 117 -7.16 2.12 14.23
N GLN A 118 -7.99 1.77 15.22
CA GLN A 118 -9.38 2.24 15.28
C GLN A 118 -9.50 3.74 15.50
N ILE A 119 -8.62 4.34 16.32
CA ILE A 119 -8.57 5.78 16.52
C ILE A 119 -8.18 6.49 15.23
N ALA A 120 -7.15 6.01 14.52
CA ALA A 120 -6.73 6.54 13.22
C ALA A 120 -7.87 6.50 12.19
N ALA A 121 -8.53 5.35 12.06
CA ALA A 121 -9.60 5.16 11.09
C ALA A 121 -10.86 5.97 11.44
N SER A 122 -11.23 6.07 12.72
CA SER A 122 -12.40 6.86 13.16
C SER A 122 -12.25 8.36 12.86
N ARG A 123 -11.01 8.85 12.78
CA ARG A 123 -10.67 10.25 12.47
C ARG A 123 -10.54 10.53 10.97
N ARG A 124 -10.67 9.53 10.09
CA ARG A 124 -10.35 9.67 8.66
C ARG A 124 -11.18 10.73 7.91
N LYS A 125 -12.41 10.97 8.36
CA LYS A 125 -13.34 11.96 7.78
C LYS A 125 -13.43 13.26 8.59
N GLN A 126 -12.49 13.50 9.51
CA GLN A 126 -12.47 14.73 10.33
C GLN A 126 -12.35 16.00 9.48
N TRP A 127 -11.78 15.89 8.29
CA TRP A 127 -11.56 16.99 7.36
C TRP A 127 -12.24 16.70 6.04
N LYS A 128 -12.90 17.71 5.48
CA LYS A 128 -13.50 17.68 4.14
C LYS A 128 -13.07 18.90 3.36
N ARG A 129 -12.83 18.74 2.06
CA ARG A 129 -12.64 19.87 1.16
C ARG A 129 -14.00 20.39 0.76
N MET A 130 -14.21 21.69 0.92
CA MET A 130 -15.44 22.37 0.54
C MET A 130 -15.13 23.50 -0.43
N PRO A 131 -15.92 23.68 -1.50
CA PRO A 131 -15.74 24.81 -2.40
C PRO A 131 -16.03 26.13 -1.67
N GLY A 132 -15.12 27.09 -1.82
CA GLY A 132 -15.30 28.47 -1.40
C GLY A 132 -16.07 29.28 -2.44
N ALA A 133 -16.47 30.49 -2.07
CA ALA A 133 -17.15 31.43 -2.98
C ALA A 133 -16.29 31.85 -4.19
N ASP A 134 -14.98 31.63 -4.12
CA ASP A 134 -13.98 31.88 -5.16
C ASP A 134 -13.73 30.67 -6.08
N GLY A 135 -14.47 29.57 -5.91
CA GLY A 135 -14.30 28.33 -6.66
C GLY A 135 -13.11 27.47 -6.24
N LEU A 136 -12.32 27.94 -5.26
CA LEU A 136 -11.20 27.17 -4.69
C LEU A 136 -11.66 26.38 -3.48
N HIS A 137 -11.07 25.21 -3.27
CA HIS A 137 -11.45 24.35 -2.15
C HIS A 137 -10.62 24.64 -0.92
N ARG A 138 -11.26 24.71 0.25
CA ARG A 138 -10.60 24.84 1.55
C ARG A 138 -10.96 23.66 2.43
N TRP A 139 -10.06 23.32 3.34
CA TRP A 139 -10.35 22.28 4.31
C TRP A 139 -11.23 22.80 5.41
N VAL A 140 -12.37 22.16 5.57
CA VAL A 140 -13.34 22.44 6.62
C VAL A 140 -13.37 21.23 7.55
N ARG A 141 -13.34 21.51 8.85
CA ARG A 141 -13.50 20.47 9.86
C ARG A 141 -14.95 20.01 9.87
N GLU A 142 -15.17 18.71 9.79
CA GLU A 142 -16.49 18.15 9.99
C GLU A 142 -16.83 18.25 11.48
N THR A 143 -17.67 19.23 11.85
CA THR A 143 -18.32 19.26 13.15
C THR A 143 -19.37 18.16 13.11
N ARG A 144 -19.27 17.16 14.02
CA ARG A 144 -20.36 16.20 14.19
C ARG A 144 -21.63 17.01 14.39
N LYS A 145 -22.61 16.91 13.48
CA LYS A 145 -23.93 17.51 13.68
C LYS A 145 -24.45 17.00 15.01
N GLY A 146 -24.43 17.86 16.02
CA GLY A 146 -25.05 17.58 17.30
C GLY A 146 -26.52 17.27 17.02
N ARG A 147 -26.96 16.05 17.34
CA ARG A 147 -28.37 15.85 17.66
C ARG A 147 -28.66 16.80 18.83
N SER A 148 -29.64 17.67 18.63
CA SER A 148 -30.06 18.73 19.54
C SER A 148 -30.15 18.30 21.01
N ASN A 149 -29.48 19.07 21.88
CA ASN A 149 -29.67 19.23 23.33
C ASN A 149 -30.00 18.01 24.18
N SER A 150 -28.99 17.50 24.88
CA SER A 150 -28.80 17.65 26.34
C SER A 150 -27.75 16.65 26.82
N CYS A 151 -27.01 17.04 27.85
CA CYS A 151 -25.89 16.34 28.49
C CYS A 151 -24.51 16.52 27.83
N SER A 152 -23.59 16.96 28.69
CA SER A 152 -22.17 17.18 28.50
C SER A 152 -21.47 15.99 27.85
N ASN A 153 -21.19 16.08 26.55
CA ASN A 153 -20.34 15.15 25.84
C ASN A 153 -18.88 15.55 26.04
N ARG A 154 -18.15 14.76 26.83
CA ARG A 154 -16.68 14.71 26.77
C ARG A 154 -16.28 13.92 25.52
N ASP A 155 -15.18 14.33 24.89
CA ASP A 155 -14.61 13.63 23.74
C ASP A 155 -14.20 12.18 24.11
N PRO A 156 -14.17 11.24 23.15
CA PRO A 156 -13.65 9.88 23.38
C PRO A 156 -12.18 9.83 23.82
N VAL A 157 -11.46 10.96 23.74
CA VAL A 157 -10.07 11.10 24.20
C VAL A 157 -9.97 11.07 25.73
N ASP A 158 -11.05 11.42 26.45
CA ASP A 158 -11.06 11.39 27.92
C ASP A 158 -11.37 10.01 28.52
N ILE A 159 -11.74 9.01 27.69
CA ILE A 159 -12.11 7.66 28.17
C ILE A 159 -10.88 6.74 28.32
N ILE A 160 -9.70 7.13 27.82
CA ILE A 160 -8.52 6.22 27.77
C ILE A 160 -7.58 6.34 28.99
N LEU A 161 -7.76 7.28 29.91
CA LEU A 161 -6.91 7.41 31.10
C LEU A 161 -7.73 7.17 32.36
N GLY A 162 -7.36 6.11 33.08
CA GLY A 162 -8.02 5.63 34.29
C GLY A 162 -8.18 6.71 35.37
N ASP A 163 -9.23 6.50 36.16
CA ASP A 163 -9.72 7.32 37.26
C ASP A 163 -8.64 7.88 38.19
N PHE A 164 -8.67 9.20 38.42
CA PHE A 164 -8.23 9.82 39.68
C PHE A 164 -9.21 10.95 40.07
N PRO A 165 -9.44 11.16 41.37
CA PRO A 165 -10.67 11.76 41.86
C PRO A 165 -10.74 13.26 41.60
N SER A 166 -11.91 13.68 41.15
CA SER A 166 -12.33 15.06 41.01
C SER A 166 -12.51 15.72 42.38
N ASP A 167 -11.84 16.85 42.60
CA ASP A 167 -12.32 17.86 43.53
C ASP A 167 -12.78 19.12 42.78
N ARG A 168 -13.94 19.61 43.21
CA ARG A 168 -14.69 20.71 42.60
C ARG A 168 -14.21 22.05 43.13
N SER A 169 -14.19 23.08 42.27
CA SER A 169 -14.93 24.36 42.39
C SER A 169 -14.17 25.50 41.69
N GLY A 170 -14.92 26.39 41.03
CA GLY A 170 -14.39 27.60 40.40
C GLY A 170 -15.17 27.97 39.14
N ASP A 171 -16.17 28.83 39.32
CA ASP A 171 -17.01 29.43 38.29
C ASP A 171 -16.19 30.49 37.55
N ASP A 172 -15.88 30.29 36.27
CA ASP A 172 -15.41 31.38 35.39
C ASP A 172 -15.94 31.19 33.97
N ARG A 173 -16.76 32.16 33.57
CA ARG A 173 -17.26 32.35 32.21
C ARG A 173 -16.15 32.97 31.37
N GLU A 174 -15.29 32.14 30.78
CA GLU A 174 -14.41 32.57 29.69
C GLU A 174 -14.66 31.77 28.41
N SER A 175 -15.06 32.54 27.40
CA SER A 175 -15.04 32.33 25.96
C SER A 175 -15.08 30.89 25.41
N SER A 176 -16.10 30.64 24.61
CA SER A 176 -16.31 29.44 23.78
C SER A 176 -15.30 29.31 22.64
N THR A 177 -14.00 29.18 22.93
CA THR A 177 -12.95 28.93 21.93
C THR A 177 -12.65 27.43 21.82
N SER A 178 -13.23 26.83 20.77
CA SER A 178 -12.92 25.54 20.12
C SER A 178 -12.26 24.43 20.96
N VAL A 179 -13.09 23.47 21.37
CA VAL A 179 -12.70 22.14 21.92
C VAL A 179 -11.86 21.30 20.94
N HIS A 180 -11.63 21.76 19.70
CA HIS A 180 -10.97 21.01 18.63
C HIS A 180 -9.60 21.61 18.31
N SER A 181 -8.53 20.78 18.29
CA SER A 181 -7.19 21.18 17.80
C SER A 181 -7.31 21.83 16.42
N ILE A 182 -6.71 22.99 16.20
CA ILE A 182 -6.56 23.59 14.86
C ILE A 182 -5.80 22.59 13.95
N GLY A 183 -6.13 22.60 12.66
CA GLY A 183 -5.43 21.82 11.65
C GLY A 183 -4.51 22.68 10.81
N TYR A 184 -3.38 22.12 10.41
CA TYR A 184 -2.38 22.81 9.64
C TYR A 184 -2.07 22.08 8.35
N ILE A 185 -1.91 22.84 7.27
CA ILE A 185 -1.53 22.31 5.96
C ILE A 185 -0.15 22.84 5.61
N ARG A 186 0.68 21.97 5.04
CA ARG A 186 1.97 22.43 4.50
C ARG A 186 1.72 23.30 3.26
N VAL A 187 2.39 24.44 3.20
CA VAL A 187 2.37 25.35 2.05
C VAL A 187 3.80 25.74 1.72
N ARG A 188 4.07 26.11 0.47
CA ARG A 188 5.32 26.79 0.12
C ARG A 188 5.13 28.29 0.34
N ASP A 189 6.03 28.90 1.10
CA ASP A 189 6.08 30.35 1.23
C ASP A 189 6.67 31.01 -0.04
N SER A 190 6.80 32.34 -0.03
CA SER A 190 7.36 33.11 -1.15
C SER A 190 8.82 32.77 -1.48
N THR A 191 9.54 32.12 -0.55
CA THR A 191 10.92 31.67 -0.73
C THR A 191 11.00 30.21 -1.19
N GLY A 192 9.86 29.51 -1.28
CA GLY A 192 9.77 28.10 -1.64
C GLY A 192 9.96 27.14 -0.46
N LYS A 193 10.12 27.64 0.77
CA LYS A 193 10.25 26.84 1.99
C LYS A 193 8.89 26.30 2.42
N LEU A 194 8.85 25.08 2.96
CA LEU A 194 7.65 24.53 3.57
C LEU A 194 7.36 25.19 4.92
N VAL A 195 6.11 25.61 5.11
CA VAL A 195 5.56 26.16 6.35
C VAL A 195 4.18 25.54 6.63
N LEU A 196 3.73 25.59 7.88
CA LEU A 196 2.37 25.20 8.26
C LEU A 196 1.46 26.44 8.32
N ASN A 197 0.35 26.39 7.58
CA ASN A 197 -0.71 27.41 7.67
C ASN A 197 -2.01 26.76 8.14
N GLU A 198 -2.88 27.55 8.78
CA GLU A 198 -4.21 27.10 9.21
C GLU A 198 -5.02 26.56 8.03
N SER A 199 -5.62 25.39 8.23
CA SER A 199 -6.18 24.57 7.15
C SER A 199 -7.33 25.21 6.38
N ASP A 200 -8.14 26.02 7.05
CA ASP A 200 -9.30 26.71 6.51
C ASP A 200 -8.93 27.99 5.75
N THR A 201 -7.68 28.48 5.90
CA THR A 201 -7.18 29.64 5.18
C THR A 201 -6.58 29.29 3.82
N VAL A 202 -6.07 28.06 3.66
CA VAL A 202 -5.34 27.63 2.47
C VAL A 202 -6.29 27.13 1.39
N ALA A 203 -6.39 27.90 0.31
CA ALA A 203 -7.06 27.50 -0.91
C ALA A 203 -6.25 26.42 -1.64
N THR A 204 -6.90 25.35 -2.06
CA THR A 204 -6.31 24.24 -2.81
C THR A 204 -7.05 24.05 -4.13
N ASP A 205 -6.30 23.87 -5.21
CA ASP A 205 -6.87 23.40 -6.45
C ASP A 205 -7.28 21.93 -6.27
N PHE A 206 -8.57 21.68 -6.53
CA PHE A 206 -9.20 20.37 -6.40
C PHE A 206 -9.66 19.81 -7.76
N HIS A 207 -9.03 20.31 -8.82
CA HIS A 207 -9.17 19.76 -10.14
C HIS A 207 -8.00 18.84 -10.48
N TYR A 208 -8.31 17.77 -11.19
CA TYR A 208 -7.30 16.96 -11.87
C TYR A 208 -7.34 17.28 -13.35
N LYS A 209 -6.21 17.73 -13.91
CA LYS A 209 -6.07 18.00 -15.34
C LYS A 209 -5.43 16.81 -16.01
N ILE A 210 -6.11 16.24 -16.99
CA ILE A 210 -5.57 15.18 -17.84
C ILE A 210 -5.36 15.74 -19.23
N ASN A 211 -4.16 15.55 -19.76
CA ASN A 211 -3.93 15.75 -21.18
C ASN A 211 -4.34 14.48 -21.93
N MET A 212 -5.50 14.50 -22.58
CA MET A 212 -5.95 13.41 -23.46
C MET A 212 -5.79 13.87 -24.91
N ALA A 213 -4.87 13.23 -25.64
CA ALA A 213 -4.62 13.50 -27.06
C ALA A 213 -4.43 15.00 -27.40
N GLY A 214 -3.73 15.74 -26.53
CA GLY A 214 -3.47 17.17 -26.71
C GLY A 214 -4.57 18.11 -26.19
N THR A 215 -5.64 17.59 -25.59
CA THR A 215 -6.70 18.39 -24.96
C THR A 215 -6.64 18.24 -23.45
N ASP A 216 -6.62 19.35 -22.71
CA ASP A 216 -6.68 19.33 -21.25
C ASP A 216 -8.13 19.17 -20.78
N VAL A 217 -8.47 17.98 -20.28
CA VAL A 217 -9.73 17.70 -19.59
C VAL A 217 -9.54 18.01 -18.10
N VAL A 218 -10.32 18.96 -17.60
CA VAL A 218 -10.34 19.32 -16.18
C VAL A 218 -11.46 18.54 -15.50
N MET A 219 -11.12 17.61 -14.61
CA MET A 219 -12.09 16.86 -13.83
C MET A 219 -12.22 17.42 -12.41
N ASN A 220 -13.46 17.65 -11.98
CA ASN A 220 -13.79 17.94 -10.59
C ASN A 220 -13.89 16.63 -9.81
N LEU A 221 -13.11 16.51 -8.73
CA LEU A 221 -13.07 15.30 -7.90
C LEU A 221 -14.12 15.27 -6.78
N GLU A 222 -14.91 16.34 -6.61
CA GLU A 222 -15.85 16.50 -5.49
C GLU A 222 -16.82 15.33 -5.34
N GLU A 223 -17.55 14.98 -6.41
CA GLU A 223 -18.50 13.85 -6.40
C GLU A 223 -17.78 12.51 -6.22
N LEU A 224 -16.60 12.36 -6.83
CA LEU A 224 -15.81 11.12 -6.77
C LEU A 224 -15.32 10.80 -5.36
N THR A 225 -14.98 11.81 -4.56
CA THR A 225 -14.50 11.61 -3.18
C THR A 225 -15.57 11.06 -2.24
N MET A 226 -16.85 11.27 -2.58
CA MET A 226 -18.00 10.80 -1.81
C MET A 226 -18.36 9.34 -2.12
N LEU A 227 -17.79 8.77 -3.19
CA LEU A 227 -18.03 7.40 -3.59
C LEU A 227 -17.41 6.39 -2.59
N PRO A 228 -17.97 5.18 -2.48
CA PRO A 228 -17.31 4.08 -1.79
C PRO A 228 -15.91 3.80 -2.35
N PHE A 229 -15.02 3.30 -1.49
CA PHE A 229 -13.62 3.09 -1.83
C PHE A 229 -13.40 2.19 -3.06
N ALA A 230 -14.21 1.12 -3.21
CA ALA A 230 -14.12 0.24 -4.38
C ALA A 230 -14.33 0.99 -5.71
N GLN A 231 -15.27 1.94 -5.76
CA GLN A 231 -15.51 2.75 -6.94
C GLN A 231 -14.40 3.78 -7.18
N LYS A 232 -13.87 4.38 -6.10
CA LYS A 232 -12.72 5.29 -6.17
C LYS A 232 -11.50 4.60 -6.74
N ILE A 233 -11.20 3.39 -6.27
CA ILE A 233 -10.13 2.56 -6.82
C ILE A 233 -10.36 2.28 -8.30
N LYS A 234 -11.56 1.82 -8.69
CA LYS A 234 -11.86 1.49 -10.09
C LYS A 234 -11.61 2.69 -11.01
N TRP A 235 -12.05 3.87 -10.59
CA TRP A 235 -11.80 5.10 -11.31
C TRP A 235 -10.30 5.43 -11.34
N PHE A 236 -9.61 5.34 -10.21
CA PHE A 236 -8.17 5.61 -10.11
C PHE A 236 -7.35 4.69 -11.03
N SER A 237 -7.61 3.39 -11.03
CA SER A 237 -6.97 2.41 -11.92
C SER A 237 -7.14 2.79 -13.38
N THR A 238 -8.36 3.18 -13.77
CA THR A 238 -8.65 3.63 -15.14
C THR A 238 -7.80 4.83 -15.53
N GLU A 239 -7.64 5.82 -14.64
CA GLU A 239 -6.87 7.03 -14.93
C GLU A 239 -5.35 6.81 -14.86
N ILE A 240 -4.88 5.94 -13.96
CA ILE A 240 -3.47 5.56 -13.85
C ILE A 240 -3.02 4.78 -15.09
N HIS A 241 -3.82 3.82 -15.57
CA HIS A 241 -3.47 3.04 -16.77
C HIS A 241 -3.35 3.92 -18.02
N ARG A 242 -4.05 5.05 -18.10
CA ARG A 242 -3.87 6.04 -19.19
C ARG A 242 -2.51 6.71 -19.17
N LEU A 243 -1.81 6.72 -18.03
CA LEU A 243 -0.45 7.24 -17.93
C LEU A 243 0.59 6.25 -18.40
N TRP A 244 0.25 4.96 -18.54
CA TRP A 244 1.19 3.92 -18.94
C TRP A 244 1.59 4.05 -20.40
N PHE A 245 2.86 3.74 -20.67
CA PHE A 245 3.28 3.47 -22.04
C PHE A 245 2.93 2.03 -22.41
N PRO A 246 2.32 1.78 -23.58
CA PRO A 246 2.10 0.44 -24.08
C PRO A 246 3.40 -0.35 -24.14
N TRP A 247 3.35 -1.64 -23.83
CA TRP A 247 4.52 -2.50 -23.77
C TRP A 247 5.30 -2.54 -25.10
N GLU A 248 4.58 -2.50 -26.21
CA GLU A 248 5.11 -2.49 -27.57
C GLU A 248 5.91 -1.21 -27.87
N SER A 249 5.66 -0.14 -27.11
CA SER A 249 6.40 1.13 -27.20
C SER A 249 7.69 1.14 -26.37
N GLY A 250 7.98 0.06 -25.64
CA GLY A 250 9.22 -0.13 -24.89
C GLY A 250 9.01 -0.38 -23.39
N HIS A 251 10.03 -0.98 -22.79
CA HIS A 251 10.12 -1.28 -21.35
C HIS A 251 11.51 -0.90 -20.84
N VAL A 252 11.66 -0.81 -19.52
CA VAL A 252 12.94 -0.57 -18.86
C VAL A 252 13.43 -1.87 -18.23
N ASP A 253 14.61 -2.31 -18.64
CA ASP A 253 15.29 -3.44 -17.99
C ASP A 253 16.14 -2.93 -16.81
N ILE A 254 15.95 -3.55 -15.65
CA ILE A 254 16.67 -3.27 -14.41
C ILE A 254 17.38 -4.56 -14.01
N VAL A 255 18.71 -4.55 -14.08
CA VAL A 255 19.54 -5.72 -13.75
C VAL A 255 20.27 -5.41 -12.45
N VAL A 256 20.00 -6.18 -11.40
CA VAL A 256 20.52 -5.89 -10.05
C VAL A 256 21.15 -7.12 -9.43
N ARG A 257 22.11 -6.92 -8.55
CA ARG A 257 22.65 -8.00 -7.69
C ARG A 257 21.83 -8.08 -6.41
N ARG A 258 21.52 -9.29 -5.96
CA ARG A 258 20.70 -9.52 -4.75
C ARG A 258 21.37 -8.91 -3.51
N GLU A 259 22.68 -9.10 -3.38
CA GLU A 259 23.51 -8.59 -2.30
C GLU A 259 23.72 -7.05 -2.34
N SER A 260 23.35 -6.39 -3.42
CA SER A 260 23.51 -4.95 -3.62
C SER A 260 22.24 -4.30 -4.18
N VAL A 261 21.08 -4.88 -3.86
CA VAL A 261 19.78 -4.50 -4.44
C VAL A 261 19.50 -3.01 -4.32
N LEU A 262 19.81 -2.39 -3.17
CA LEU A 262 19.60 -0.96 -2.95
C LEU A 262 20.51 -0.10 -3.84
N ALA A 263 21.81 -0.39 -3.88
CA ALA A 263 22.80 0.41 -4.61
C ALA A 263 22.56 0.33 -6.12
N ASP A 264 22.41 -0.89 -6.66
CA ASP A 264 22.19 -1.09 -8.10
C ASP A 264 20.85 -0.45 -8.52
N SER A 265 19.79 -0.62 -7.72
CA SER A 265 18.49 0.00 -8.01
C SER A 265 18.55 1.53 -7.99
N PHE A 266 19.29 2.10 -7.04
CA PHE A 266 19.48 3.55 -6.94
C PHE A 266 20.12 4.10 -8.22
N ASP A 267 21.22 3.50 -8.66
CA ASP A 267 21.95 3.93 -9.86
C ASP A 267 21.08 3.84 -11.11
N HIS A 268 20.33 2.76 -11.28
CA HIS A 268 19.42 2.59 -12.42
C HIS A 268 18.28 3.62 -12.41
N ILE A 269 17.57 3.76 -11.30
CA ILE A 269 16.30 4.51 -11.24
C ILE A 269 16.52 6.01 -11.21
N MET A 270 17.61 6.48 -10.60
CA MET A 270 17.93 7.90 -10.56
C MET A 270 18.30 8.45 -11.94
N LEU A 271 18.77 7.61 -12.86
CA LEU A 271 19.06 7.98 -14.26
C LEU A 271 17.80 8.01 -15.15
N LEU A 272 16.68 7.42 -14.71
CA LEU A 272 15.47 7.35 -15.53
C LEU A 272 14.84 8.72 -15.73
N LYS A 273 14.39 8.96 -16.97
CA LYS A 273 13.62 10.13 -17.36
C LYS A 273 12.14 9.94 -17.00
N PRO A 274 11.34 11.03 -16.90
CA PRO A 274 9.92 10.95 -16.53
C PRO A 274 9.08 9.99 -17.39
N HIS A 275 9.34 9.88 -18.70
CA HIS A 275 8.61 8.94 -19.56
C HIS A 275 8.99 7.47 -19.30
N GLN A 276 10.23 7.19 -18.89
CA GLN A 276 10.70 5.84 -18.54
C GLN A 276 10.13 5.37 -17.20
N MET A 277 9.82 6.30 -16.29
CA MET A 277 9.05 5.99 -15.08
C MET A 277 7.65 5.46 -15.40
N ARG A 278 7.08 5.89 -16.55
CA ARG A 278 5.76 5.47 -17.04
C ARG A 278 5.78 4.21 -17.92
N GLN A 279 6.96 3.74 -18.30
CA GLN A 279 7.13 2.45 -18.95
C GLN A 279 7.12 1.33 -17.91
N ARG A 280 6.75 0.12 -18.35
CA ARG A 280 6.86 -1.08 -17.54
C ARG A 280 8.32 -1.41 -17.22
N TRP A 281 8.56 -1.92 -16.03
CA TRP A 281 9.89 -2.34 -15.58
C TRP A 281 9.99 -3.85 -15.58
N ARG A 282 11.10 -4.37 -16.09
CA ARG A 282 11.48 -5.77 -16.03
C ARG A 282 12.72 -5.88 -15.15
N VAL A 283 12.61 -6.60 -14.05
CA VAL A 283 13.72 -6.77 -13.10
C VAL A 283 14.38 -8.12 -13.31
N SER A 284 15.70 -8.20 -13.25
CA SER A 284 16.43 -9.47 -13.23
C SER A 284 17.55 -9.44 -12.19
N PHE A 285 17.74 -10.56 -11.49
CA PHE A 285 18.85 -10.75 -10.58
C PHE A 285 20.05 -11.36 -11.33
N VAL A 286 21.23 -10.77 -11.17
CA VAL A 286 22.46 -11.25 -11.81
C VAL A 286 22.74 -12.69 -11.40
N GLY A 287 22.91 -13.58 -12.38
CA GLY A 287 23.22 -15.00 -12.15
C GLY A 287 21.99 -15.87 -11.86
N GLU A 288 20.79 -15.31 -11.84
CA GLU A 288 19.54 -16.05 -11.65
C GLU A 288 18.78 -16.12 -12.99
N PRO A 289 18.57 -17.31 -13.57
CA PRO A 289 17.84 -17.48 -14.83
C PRO A 289 16.33 -17.34 -14.59
N ALA A 290 15.87 -16.13 -14.28
CA ALA A 290 14.45 -15.83 -14.08
C ALA A 290 13.98 -14.82 -15.13
N LEU A 291 12.94 -15.18 -15.89
CA LEU A 291 12.23 -14.23 -16.74
C LEU A 291 11.16 -13.53 -15.91
N ASP A 292 11.31 -12.22 -15.72
CA ASP A 292 10.36 -11.45 -14.93
C ASP A 292 9.04 -11.28 -15.67
N ALA A 293 8.08 -12.08 -15.23
CA ALA A 293 6.67 -11.94 -15.54
C ALA A 293 5.87 -11.50 -14.28
N GLY A 294 6.52 -10.81 -13.34
CA GLY A 294 5.90 -10.02 -12.27
C GLY A 294 6.26 -10.48 -10.86
N GLY A 295 6.62 -11.75 -10.70
CA GLY A 295 7.07 -12.30 -9.43
C GLY A 295 8.40 -11.70 -8.98
N VAL A 296 9.35 -11.58 -9.90
CA VAL A 296 10.69 -11.02 -9.64
C VAL A 296 10.58 -9.53 -9.30
N LEU A 297 9.73 -8.77 -10.00
CA LEU A 297 9.44 -7.37 -9.67
C LEU A 297 8.93 -7.20 -8.23
N ARG A 298 8.01 -8.05 -7.77
CA ARG A 298 7.46 -7.99 -6.39
C ARG A 298 8.47 -8.38 -5.34
N GLU A 299 9.29 -9.40 -5.63
CA GLU A 299 10.41 -9.78 -4.77
C GLU A 299 11.39 -8.62 -4.63
N TRP A 300 11.82 -8.07 -5.76
CA TRP A 300 12.73 -6.92 -5.82
C TRP A 300 12.19 -5.73 -5.03
N LEU A 301 10.92 -5.37 -5.21
CA LEU A 301 10.31 -4.26 -4.49
C LEU A 301 10.28 -4.53 -2.98
N THR A 302 10.02 -5.77 -2.57
CA THR A 302 10.05 -6.18 -1.17
C THR A 302 11.45 -6.04 -0.57
N LEU A 303 12.47 -6.58 -1.24
CA LEU A 303 13.87 -6.51 -0.80
C LEU A 303 14.38 -5.06 -0.77
N LEU A 304 14.05 -4.28 -1.80
CA LEU A 304 14.44 -2.89 -1.90
C LEU A 304 13.80 -2.06 -0.77
N CYS A 305 12.50 -2.24 -0.51
CA CYS A 305 11.84 -1.55 0.59
C CYS A 305 12.41 -1.96 1.96
N ALA A 306 12.78 -3.22 2.15
CA ALA A 306 13.42 -3.68 3.38
C ALA A 306 14.75 -2.93 3.64
N GLU A 307 15.60 -2.79 2.62
CA GLU A 307 16.87 -2.05 2.71
C GLU A 307 16.67 -0.53 2.83
N LEU A 308 15.75 0.06 2.05
CA LEU A 308 15.52 1.50 2.00
C LEU A 308 14.97 2.07 3.31
N PHE A 309 14.14 1.28 4.01
CA PHE A 309 13.58 1.64 5.31
C PHE A 309 14.37 1.06 6.49
N HIS A 310 15.48 0.37 6.22
CA HIS A 310 16.29 -0.22 7.28
C HIS A 310 16.90 0.86 8.17
N PRO A 311 16.89 0.70 9.51
CA PRO A 311 17.44 1.70 10.43
C PRO A 311 18.94 2.00 10.21
N SER A 312 19.72 1.04 9.69
CA SER A 312 21.15 1.26 9.39
C SER A 312 21.37 2.27 8.25
N LEU A 313 20.44 2.35 7.30
CA LEU A 313 20.50 3.36 6.25
C LEU A 313 20.18 4.73 6.84
N GLY A 314 19.35 4.82 7.89
CA GLY A 314 19.17 6.07 8.64
C GLY A 314 18.38 7.16 7.92
N LEU A 315 17.63 6.81 6.86
CA LEU A 315 16.70 7.72 6.18
C LEU A 315 15.35 7.80 6.90
N PHE A 316 14.86 6.68 7.40
CA PHE A 316 13.59 6.57 8.09
C PHE A 316 13.81 6.06 9.51
N VAL A 317 12.89 6.40 10.41
CA VAL A 317 12.84 5.93 11.80
C VAL A 317 11.49 5.32 12.08
N ALA A 318 11.48 4.26 12.89
CA ALA A 318 10.25 3.69 13.39
C ALA A 318 9.55 4.69 14.34
N THR A 319 8.23 4.76 14.25
CA THR A 319 7.39 5.53 15.19
C THR A 319 7.45 4.93 16.59
N VAL A 320 7.31 5.78 17.61
CA VAL A 320 7.34 5.35 19.01
C VAL A 320 5.93 4.91 19.44
N GLY A 321 5.70 3.60 19.52
CA GLY A 321 4.43 3.01 19.90
C GLY A 321 4.32 1.51 19.57
N ASP A 322 3.12 0.94 19.73
CA ASP A 322 2.86 -0.50 19.56
C ASP A 322 2.89 -0.96 18.10
N ASP A 323 2.52 -0.09 17.16
CA ASP A 323 2.51 -0.38 15.72
C ASP A 323 3.75 0.24 15.06
N THR A 324 4.55 -0.58 14.38
CA THR A 324 5.75 -0.12 13.67
C THR A 324 5.35 0.50 12.33
N SER A 325 5.43 1.82 12.25
CA SER A 325 5.34 2.58 11.00
C SER A 325 6.57 3.46 10.85
N TYR A 326 6.85 3.95 9.65
CA TYR A 326 8.08 4.69 9.36
C TYR A 326 7.83 6.17 9.12
N TRP A 327 8.61 7.00 9.80
CA TRP A 327 8.68 8.44 9.63
C TRP A 327 10.03 8.87 9.06
N VAL A 328 10.07 10.05 8.46
CA VAL A 328 11.29 10.65 7.92
C VAL A 328 12.25 10.98 9.06
N HIS A 329 13.51 10.54 8.95
CA HIS A 329 14.52 10.84 9.95
C HIS A 329 15.04 12.27 9.79
N ALA A 330 14.77 13.13 10.77
CA ALA A 330 15.28 14.50 10.82
C ALA A 330 16.83 14.57 10.76
N GLY A 331 17.50 13.57 11.33
CA GLY A 331 18.96 13.42 11.31
C GLY A 331 19.52 12.67 10.11
N SER A 332 18.73 12.42 9.06
CA SER A 332 19.14 11.61 7.90
C SER A 332 20.44 12.07 7.23
N GLY A 333 20.70 13.38 7.17
CA GLY A 333 21.94 13.92 6.59
C GLY A 333 23.21 13.60 7.40
N PHE A 334 23.07 13.22 8.68
CA PHE A 334 24.19 12.74 9.49
C PHE A 334 24.54 11.29 9.22
N SER A 335 23.53 10.48 8.89
CA SER A 335 23.70 9.05 8.60
C SER A 335 24.04 8.79 7.14
N GLN A 336 23.47 9.57 6.22
CA GLN A 336 23.64 9.44 4.76
C GLN A 336 23.99 10.78 4.14
N PRO A 337 25.22 10.97 3.63
CA PRO A 337 25.62 12.21 2.98
C PRO A 337 24.69 12.61 1.81
N ASN A 338 24.26 11.63 1.00
CA ASN A 338 23.38 11.84 -0.15
C ASN A 338 21.89 11.62 0.19
N HIS A 339 21.48 11.86 1.45
CA HIS A 339 20.13 11.53 1.92
C HIS A 339 19.01 12.10 1.04
N LEU A 340 19.16 13.32 0.48
CA LEU A 340 18.13 13.92 -0.37
C LEU A 340 17.93 13.15 -1.68
N ASP A 341 19.01 12.66 -2.30
CA ASP A 341 18.89 11.84 -3.50
C ASP A 341 18.18 10.52 -3.17
N TYR A 342 18.45 9.94 -1.99
CA TYR A 342 17.71 8.77 -1.52
C TYR A 342 16.23 9.07 -1.21
N PHE A 343 15.89 10.26 -0.70
CA PHE A 343 14.48 10.65 -0.58
C PHE A 343 13.83 10.85 -1.95
N SER A 344 14.57 11.35 -2.94
CA SER A 344 14.08 11.43 -4.32
C SER A 344 13.83 10.03 -4.90
N PHE A 345 14.79 9.12 -4.71
CA PHE A 345 14.69 7.71 -5.05
C PHE A 345 13.48 7.05 -4.37
N ALA A 346 13.31 7.21 -3.05
CA ALA A 346 12.16 6.70 -2.32
C ALA A 346 10.82 7.25 -2.86
N GLY A 347 10.77 8.56 -3.16
CA GLY A 347 9.60 9.16 -3.80
C GLY A 347 9.28 8.55 -5.17
N ARG A 348 10.30 8.29 -6.01
CA ARG A 348 10.14 7.60 -7.29
C ARG A 348 9.65 6.17 -7.13
N ILE A 349 10.17 5.42 -6.16
CA ILE A 349 9.74 4.04 -5.85
C ILE A 349 8.28 4.01 -5.39
N LEU A 350 7.90 4.87 -4.44
CA LEU A 350 6.51 4.97 -3.97
C LEU A 350 5.56 5.38 -5.10
N GLY A 351 5.97 6.35 -5.92
CA GLY A 351 5.21 6.74 -7.11
C GLY A 351 5.09 5.61 -8.12
N LYS A 352 6.16 4.83 -8.34
CA LYS A 352 6.14 3.67 -9.24
C LYS A 352 5.23 2.56 -8.73
N ALA A 353 5.26 2.27 -7.43
CA ALA A 353 4.38 1.29 -6.79
C ALA A 353 2.91 1.67 -6.99
N LEU A 354 2.55 2.95 -6.77
CA LEU A 354 1.20 3.47 -7.03
C LEU A 354 0.82 3.42 -8.51
N LEU A 355 1.75 3.77 -9.41
CA LEU A 355 1.53 3.77 -10.84
C LEU A 355 1.26 2.37 -11.39
N GLU A 356 1.98 1.34 -10.92
CA GLU A 356 1.80 -0.04 -11.38
C GLU A 356 0.90 -0.87 -10.47
N GLU A 357 0.29 -0.21 -9.49
CA GLU A 357 -0.55 -0.78 -8.45
C GLU A 357 0.07 -2.01 -7.75
N GLN A 358 1.39 -1.94 -7.53
CA GLN A 358 2.16 -2.90 -6.75
C GLN A 358 2.13 -2.51 -5.27
N LEU A 359 2.03 -3.53 -4.41
CA LEU A 359 1.98 -3.33 -2.97
C LEU A 359 3.38 -3.28 -2.39
N ILE A 360 3.58 -2.40 -1.41
CA ILE A 360 4.80 -2.36 -0.59
C ILE A 360 4.54 -3.00 0.77
N GLN A 361 5.60 -3.56 1.38
CA GLN A 361 5.50 -4.23 2.68
C GLN A 361 5.93 -3.32 3.85
N VAL A 362 5.80 -2.01 3.68
CA VAL A 362 6.22 -1.00 4.67
C VAL A 362 5.08 -0.04 4.96
N HIS A 363 4.74 0.11 6.25
CA HIS A 363 3.74 1.07 6.70
C HIS A 363 4.36 2.45 6.92
N LEU A 364 3.80 3.47 6.27
CA LEU A 364 4.19 4.86 6.48
C LEU A 364 3.42 5.43 7.67
N ALA A 365 4.09 6.27 8.47
CA ALA A 365 3.43 6.93 9.60
C ALA A 365 2.24 7.79 9.12
N LEU A 366 1.17 7.84 9.91
CA LEU A 366 -0.05 8.58 9.57
C LEU A 366 0.20 10.04 9.15
N PRO A 367 1.06 10.83 9.83
CA PRO A 367 1.39 12.18 9.38
C PRO A 367 2.02 12.23 7.99
N LEU A 368 2.77 11.19 7.57
CA LEU A 368 3.39 11.13 6.25
C LEU A 368 2.34 10.92 5.17
N LEU A 369 1.36 10.04 5.41
CA LEU A 369 0.22 9.84 4.51
C LEU A 369 -0.61 11.12 4.37
N LYS A 370 -0.85 11.84 5.47
CA LYS A 370 -1.51 13.15 5.45
C LYS A 370 -0.72 14.18 4.64
N HIS A 371 0.60 14.19 4.79
CA HIS A 371 1.46 14.99 3.93
C HIS A 371 1.32 14.56 2.47
N MET A 372 1.41 13.29 2.11
CA MET A 372 1.24 12.86 0.71
C MET A 372 -0.07 13.32 0.04
N LEU A 373 -1.14 13.52 0.82
CA LEU A 373 -2.45 13.97 0.32
C LEU A 373 -2.74 15.47 0.48
N GLY A 374 -1.90 16.20 1.21
CA GLY A 374 -2.21 17.59 1.58
C GLY A 374 -3.40 17.71 2.53
N VAL A 375 -3.60 16.72 3.40
CA VAL A 375 -4.62 16.70 4.45
C VAL A 375 -4.10 17.46 5.67
N PRO A 376 -4.96 18.22 6.39
CA PRO A 376 -4.53 18.92 7.58
C PRO A 376 -4.00 17.99 8.67
N ILE A 377 -2.87 18.37 9.26
CA ILE A 377 -2.26 17.73 10.41
C ILE A 377 -2.70 18.49 11.66
N SER A 378 -3.15 17.75 12.65
CA SER A 378 -3.64 18.25 13.93
C SER A 378 -2.73 17.80 15.06
N PHE A 379 -2.80 18.46 16.21
CA PHE A 379 -2.06 18.06 17.41
C PHE A 379 -2.26 16.59 17.77
N THR A 380 -3.48 16.07 17.58
CA THR A 380 -3.80 14.66 17.87
C THR A 380 -3.12 13.67 16.94
N ASP A 381 -2.53 14.12 15.83
CA ASP A 381 -1.75 13.25 14.94
C ASP A 381 -0.37 12.93 15.51
N LEU A 382 0.11 13.71 16.49
CA LEU A 382 1.38 13.48 17.18
C LEU A 382 1.42 12.12 17.88
N GLN A 383 0.28 11.63 18.37
CA GLN A 383 0.19 10.33 19.02
C GLN A 383 0.58 9.15 18.09
N PHE A 384 0.54 9.35 16.77
CA PHE A 384 0.91 8.33 15.76
C PHE A 384 2.36 8.47 15.29
N LEU A 385 3.04 9.52 15.71
CA LEU A 385 4.47 9.70 15.51
C LEU A 385 5.23 9.30 16.78
N ASP A 386 4.79 9.86 17.91
CA ASP A 386 5.35 9.64 19.24
C ASP A 386 4.24 9.79 20.30
N ASP A 387 3.78 8.65 20.82
CA ASP A 387 2.71 8.58 21.82
C ASP A 387 3.14 9.16 23.18
N GLU A 388 4.41 9.02 23.54
CA GLU A 388 4.94 9.55 24.80
C GLU A 388 5.02 11.07 24.77
N LEU A 389 5.55 11.63 23.68
CA LEU A 389 5.59 13.07 23.48
C LEU A 389 4.17 13.66 23.43
N TYR A 390 3.24 13.02 22.73
CA TYR A 390 1.85 13.45 22.70
C TYR A 390 1.22 13.50 24.10
N ARG A 391 1.43 12.46 24.93
CA ARG A 391 0.91 12.43 26.31
C ARG A 391 1.52 13.52 27.17
N SER A 392 2.83 13.75 27.06
CA SER A 392 3.54 14.80 27.78
C SER A 392 3.03 16.19 27.43
N LEU A 393 2.82 16.48 26.14
CA LEU A 393 2.27 17.77 25.70
C LEU A 393 0.78 17.91 26.02
N LEU A 394 0.02 16.82 26.00
CA LEU A 394 -1.38 16.84 26.44
C LEU A 394 -1.48 17.15 27.94
N TRP A 395 -0.58 16.59 28.76
CA TRP A 395 -0.48 16.93 30.18
C TRP A 395 -0.13 18.41 30.36
N LEU A 396 0.90 18.91 29.68
CA LEU A 396 1.31 20.32 29.76
C LEU A 396 0.17 21.27 29.34
N LYS A 397 -0.57 20.90 28.29
CA LYS A 397 -1.75 21.64 27.84
C LYS A 397 -2.80 21.79 28.94
N ARG A 398 -3.01 20.75 29.75
CA ARG A 398 -4.00 20.70 30.85
C ARG A 398 -3.49 21.28 32.17
N ALA A 399 -2.18 21.30 32.40
CA ALA A 399 -1.57 21.75 33.65
C ALA A 399 -1.86 23.24 33.93
N THR A 400 -2.47 23.57 35.06
CA THR A 400 -2.72 24.97 35.47
C THR A 400 -1.79 25.47 36.57
N ASP A 401 -1.14 24.54 37.26
CA ASP A 401 -0.20 24.82 38.35
C ASP A 401 1.13 25.37 37.79
N ALA A 402 1.45 26.60 38.18
CA ALA A 402 2.67 27.29 37.76
C ALA A 402 3.92 26.63 38.33
N ASP A 403 3.87 26.15 39.58
CA ASP A 403 5.03 25.52 40.23
C ASP A 403 5.34 24.17 39.57
N ALA A 404 4.30 23.40 39.25
CA ALA A 404 4.46 22.14 38.51
C ALA A 404 5.04 22.34 37.10
N ILE A 405 4.63 23.40 36.39
CA ILE A 405 5.18 23.73 35.06
C ILE A 405 6.64 24.18 35.19
N ALA A 406 6.93 25.09 36.12
CA ALA A 406 8.28 25.59 36.35
C ALA A 406 9.26 24.48 36.75
N ALA A 407 8.79 23.48 37.51
CA ALA A 407 9.58 22.32 37.92
C ALA A 407 10.05 21.43 36.75
N LEU A 408 9.43 21.54 35.57
CA LEU A 408 9.89 20.84 34.37
C LEU A 408 11.13 21.49 33.74
N CYS A 409 11.47 22.73 34.13
CA CYS A 409 12.59 23.51 33.59
C CYS A 409 12.59 23.54 32.05
N LEU A 410 11.40 23.67 31.45
CA LEU A 410 11.26 23.77 30.00
C LEU A 410 11.53 25.20 29.54
N ASP A 411 12.23 25.33 28.43
CA ASP A 411 12.43 26.57 27.70
C ASP A 411 11.92 26.39 26.25
N PHE A 412 11.99 27.43 25.42
CA PHE A 412 11.58 27.36 24.01
C PHE A 412 12.67 26.74 23.13
N THR A 413 13.22 25.59 23.55
CA THR A 413 14.18 24.80 22.77
C THR A 413 13.74 23.34 22.64
N VAL A 414 14.35 22.65 21.68
CA VAL A 414 14.18 21.20 21.49
C VAL A 414 15.53 20.54 21.34
N THR A 415 15.64 19.36 21.94
CA THR A 415 16.85 18.57 21.95
C THR A 415 16.89 17.62 20.76
N ARG A 416 17.87 17.78 19.86
CA ARG A 416 18.10 16.89 18.72
C ARG A 416 19.34 16.04 18.95
N LYS A 417 19.21 14.72 18.83
CA LYS A 417 20.36 13.81 18.85
C LYS A 417 21.16 13.96 17.55
N VAL A 418 22.47 14.13 17.68
CA VAL A 418 23.43 14.21 16.58
C VAL A 418 24.57 13.22 16.85
N PRO A 419 25.41 12.84 15.87
CA PRO A 419 26.45 11.81 16.07
C PRO A 419 27.37 12.07 17.27
N ASN A 420 27.71 13.34 17.52
CA ASN A 420 28.65 13.74 18.58
C ASN A 420 27.95 14.24 19.86
N GLY A 421 26.70 13.80 20.10
CA GLY A 421 25.96 14.11 21.32
C GLY A 421 24.61 14.73 21.02
N VAL A 422 24.40 15.92 21.56
CA VAL A 422 23.10 16.57 21.60
C VAL A 422 23.22 18.00 21.10
N GLN A 423 22.32 18.38 20.20
CA GLN A 423 22.20 19.74 19.72
C GLN A 423 20.89 20.34 20.25
N VAL A 424 21.00 21.50 20.89
CA VAL A 424 19.85 22.31 21.28
C VAL A 424 19.44 23.16 20.08
N VAL A 425 18.17 23.06 19.69
CA VAL A 425 17.58 23.81 18.58
C VAL A 425 16.56 24.79 19.15
N PRO A 426 16.73 26.11 18.93
CA PRO A 426 15.75 27.08 19.39
C PRO A 426 14.45 26.96 18.58
N LEU A 427 13.31 26.88 19.29
CA LEU A 427 11.97 26.89 18.70
C LEU A 427 11.48 28.32 18.41
N ALA A 428 12.01 29.29 19.16
CA ALA A 428 11.77 30.71 18.99
C ALA A 428 13.10 31.50 19.10
N PRO A 429 13.17 32.76 18.61
CA PRO A 429 14.34 33.61 18.83
C PRO A 429 14.68 33.73 20.32
N ASN A 430 15.93 33.48 20.69
CA ASN A 430 16.41 33.41 22.09
C ASN A 430 15.63 32.40 22.96
N GLY A 431 15.19 31.28 22.37
CA GLY A 431 14.32 30.31 23.04
C GLY A 431 14.87 29.71 24.33
N ASP A 432 16.20 29.63 24.48
CA ASP A 432 16.93 29.19 25.67
C ASP A 432 16.81 30.15 26.87
N THR A 433 16.32 31.37 26.62
CA THR A 433 16.10 32.40 27.65
C THR A 433 14.62 32.62 27.97
N ILE A 434 13.73 31.84 27.35
CA ILE A 434 12.28 31.97 27.49
C ILE A 434 11.77 30.73 28.23
N ASP A 435 11.50 30.87 29.52
CA ASP A 435 10.90 29.80 30.31
C ASP A 435 9.46 29.53 29.87
N VAL A 436 9.06 28.26 29.92
CA VAL A 436 7.67 27.86 29.74
C VAL A 436 6.87 28.17 31.00
N THR A 437 5.79 28.93 30.84
CA THR A 437 4.90 29.42 31.89
C THR A 437 3.45 29.08 31.55
N PRO A 438 2.50 29.14 32.50
CA PRO A 438 1.08 28.94 32.20
C PRO A 438 0.53 29.84 31.08
N VAL A 439 1.11 31.03 30.92
CA VAL A 439 0.68 32.04 29.93
C VAL A 439 1.19 31.71 28.53
N ASN A 440 2.43 31.24 28.38
CA ASN A 440 3.06 31.02 27.08
C ASN A 440 3.13 29.54 26.64
N LYS A 441 2.76 28.58 27.50
CA LYS A 441 2.85 27.13 27.21
C LYS A 441 2.12 26.70 25.94
N ALA A 442 1.05 27.38 25.57
CA ALA A 442 0.32 27.08 24.33
C ALA A 442 1.21 27.30 23.10
N ALA A 443 1.94 28.43 23.06
CA ALA A 443 2.90 28.73 22.00
C ALA A 443 4.07 27.74 21.98
N TYR A 444 4.57 27.33 23.15
CA TYR A 444 5.61 26.28 23.24
C TYR A 444 5.11 24.96 22.61
N ILE A 445 3.90 24.52 22.98
CA ILE A 445 3.30 23.29 22.45
C ILE A 445 3.15 23.37 20.93
N ASP A 446 2.64 24.49 20.40
CA ASP A 446 2.43 24.67 18.96
C ASP A 446 3.76 24.65 18.19
N LEU A 447 4.79 25.34 18.68
CA LEU A 447 6.12 25.36 18.06
C LEU A 447 6.79 23.99 18.10
N LEU A 448 6.71 23.27 19.23
CA LEU A 448 7.28 21.94 19.35
C LEU A 448 6.55 20.94 18.45
N PHE A 449 5.21 21.01 18.39
CA PHE A 449 4.40 20.22 17.46
C PHE A 449 4.81 20.49 16.00
N GLN A 450 4.92 21.77 15.61
CA GLN A 450 5.34 22.15 14.26
C GLN A 450 6.74 21.63 13.94
N TYR A 451 7.68 21.71 14.90
CA TYR A 451 9.03 21.21 14.73
C TYR A 451 9.06 19.72 14.39
N HIS A 452 8.34 18.89 15.15
CA HIS A 452 8.30 17.44 14.93
C HIS A 452 7.52 17.04 13.66
N MET A 453 6.46 17.77 13.31
CA MET A 453 5.58 17.44 12.19
C MET A 453 6.05 17.96 10.83
N LEU A 454 6.86 19.02 10.81
CA LEU A 454 7.31 19.64 9.56
C LEU A 454 8.76 20.13 9.60
N ASP A 455 9.10 21.07 10.50
CA ASP A 455 10.31 21.87 10.31
C ASP A 455 11.59 21.01 10.29
N SER A 456 11.66 20.02 11.19
CA SER A 456 12.80 19.12 11.34
C SER A 456 13.06 18.20 10.14
N VAL A 457 12.06 18.02 9.25
CA VAL A 457 12.09 17.10 8.11
C VAL A 457 11.73 17.76 6.77
N SER A 458 11.61 19.09 6.76
CA SER A 458 11.00 19.85 5.67
C SER A 458 11.65 19.60 4.30
N ILE A 459 12.99 19.61 4.22
CA ILE A 459 13.71 19.42 2.95
C ILE A 459 13.63 17.97 2.44
N GLN A 460 13.68 16.99 3.35
CA GLN A 460 13.52 15.58 3.04
C GLN A 460 12.11 15.31 2.49
N LEU A 461 11.09 15.82 3.20
CA LEU A 461 9.69 15.69 2.81
C LEU A 461 9.42 16.34 1.46
N LEU A 462 9.95 17.54 1.23
CA LEU A 462 9.83 18.24 -0.06
C LEU A 462 10.36 17.39 -1.22
N THR A 463 11.54 16.79 -1.02
CA THR A 463 12.25 16.01 -2.04
C THR A 463 11.52 14.70 -2.36
N LEU A 464 11.05 14.00 -1.32
CA LEU A 464 10.25 12.80 -1.44
C LEU A 464 8.94 13.07 -2.19
N LEU A 465 8.18 14.09 -1.76
CA LEU A 465 6.89 14.41 -2.36
C LEU A 465 7.02 14.89 -3.81
N ALA A 466 8.00 15.76 -4.10
CA ALA A 466 8.24 16.22 -5.47
C ALA A 466 8.56 15.04 -6.42
N SER A 467 9.35 14.08 -5.95
CA SER A 467 9.73 12.91 -6.74
C SER A 467 8.57 11.93 -6.91
N LEU A 468 7.75 11.75 -5.88
CA LEU A 468 6.51 10.98 -5.96
C LEU A 468 5.54 11.59 -6.98
N TYR A 469 5.30 12.90 -6.89
CA TYR A 469 4.38 13.60 -7.80
C TYR A 469 4.89 13.69 -9.24
N SER A 470 6.20 13.50 -9.46
CA SER A 470 6.77 13.40 -10.80
C SER A 470 6.36 12.10 -11.52
N VAL A 471 5.99 11.06 -10.77
CA VAL A 471 5.55 9.76 -11.30
C VAL A 471 4.03 9.68 -11.33
N VAL A 472 3.37 9.98 -10.22
CA VAL A 472 1.89 9.95 -10.08
C VAL A 472 1.38 11.36 -9.77
N PRO A 473 0.48 11.93 -10.59
CA PRO A 473 -0.04 13.28 -10.34
C PRO A 473 -0.68 13.41 -8.96
N GLU A 474 -0.33 14.47 -8.22
CA GLU A 474 -0.88 14.77 -6.88
C GLU A 474 -2.42 14.77 -6.88
N GLY A 475 -3.03 15.34 -7.93
CA GLY A 475 -4.48 15.41 -8.08
C GLY A 475 -5.18 14.06 -8.01
N LEU A 476 -4.60 13.00 -8.57
CA LEU A 476 -5.17 11.65 -8.50
C LEU A 476 -5.20 11.10 -7.08
N LEU A 477 -4.15 11.36 -6.30
CA LEU A 477 -4.05 10.87 -4.93
C LEU A 477 -5.07 11.55 -4.02
N LYS A 478 -5.39 12.82 -4.29
CA LYS A 478 -6.36 13.61 -3.52
C LYS A 478 -7.79 13.03 -3.53
N LEU A 479 -8.08 12.05 -4.37
CA LEU A 479 -9.33 11.27 -4.38
C LEU A 479 -9.54 10.47 -3.08
N PHE A 480 -8.45 10.02 -2.47
CA PHE A 480 -8.46 9.16 -1.30
C PHE A 480 -8.30 9.96 -0.01
N ASP A 481 -8.82 9.44 1.09
CA ASP A 481 -8.34 9.84 2.41
C ASP A 481 -7.05 9.11 2.79
N TYR A 482 -6.43 9.52 3.90
CA TYR A 482 -5.11 9.00 4.29
C TYR A 482 -5.12 7.51 4.68
N GLN A 483 -6.26 6.95 5.06
CA GLN A 483 -6.39 5.51 5.35
C GLN A 483 -6.61 4.70 4.08
N GLU A 484 -7.36 5.25 3.13
CA GLU A 484 -7.55 4.66 1.81
C GLU A 484 -6.26 4.67 0.98
N LEU A 485 -5.43 5.72 1.09
CA LEU A 485 -4.10 5.75 0.49
C LEU A 485 -3.19 4.64 1.07
N GLU A 486 -3.29 4.36 2.36
CA GLU A 486 -2.55 3.26 2.98
C GLU A 486 -3.00 1.91 2.42
N LEU A 487 -4.31 1.68 2.27
CA LEU A 487 -4.83 0.46 1.61
C LEU A 487 -4.33 0.34 0.17
N LEU A 488 -4.22 1.45 -0.56
CA LEU A 488 -3.72 1.46 -1.93
C LEU A 488 -2.23 1.08 -2.01
N LEU A 489 -1.43 1.51 -1.05
CA LEU A 489 0.01 1.22 -0.98
C LEU A 489 0.31 -0.17 -0.41
N CYS A 490 -0.37 -0.57 0.66
CA CYS A 490 -0.01 -1.73 1.48
C CYS A 490 -0.97 -2.91 1.33
N GLY A 491 -2.14 -2.72 0.70
CA GLY A 491 -3.21 -3.71 0.65
C GLY A 491 -3.97 -3.85 1.96
N VAL A 492 -4.82 -4.87 2.06
CA VAL A 492 -5.55 -5.14 3.30
C VAL A 492 -4.63 -5.71 4.39
N PRO A 493 -4.86 -5.38 5.66
CA PRO A 493 -3.98 -5.78 6.76
C PRO A 493 -4.14 -7.24 7.18
N SER A 494 -5.21 -7.93 6.76
CA SER A 494 -5.46 -9.33 7.09
C SER A 494 -5.87 -10.15 5.86
N ILE A 495 -5.43 -11.41 5.83
CA ILE A 495 -5.79 -12.37 4.78
C ILE A 495 -7.13 -13.00 5.12
N ASP A 496 -8.06 -12.92 4.18
CA ASP A 496 -9.35 -13.58 4.24
C ASP A 496 -9.28 -14.87 3.42
N THR A 497 -9.16 -16.00 4.11
CA THR A 497 -9.00 -17.30 3.46
C THR A 497 -10.27 -17.77 2.74
N GLU A 498 -11.46 -17.29 3.14
CA GLU A 498 -12.71 -17.56 2.42
C GLU A 498 -12.72 -16.81 1.08
N ASP A 499 -12.26 -15.56 1.08
CA ASP A 499 -12.08 -14.76 -0.14
C ASP A 499 -11.01 -15.36 -1.06
N TRP A 500 -9.90 -15.83 -0.47
CA TRP A 500 -8.84 -16.53 -1.20
C TRP A 500 -9.40 -17.76 -1.90
N GLN A 501 -10.06 -18.64 -1.16
CA GLN A 501 -10.63 -19.87 -1.71
C GLN A 501 -11.68 -19.59 -2.80
N ARG A 502 -12.54 -18.57 -2.60
CA ARG A 502 -13.61 -18.23 -3.55
C ARG A 502 -13.09 -17.77 -4.91
N HIS A 503 -11.98 -17.03 -4.91
CA HIS A 503 -11.39 -16.45 -6.13
C HIS A 503 -10.17 -17.23 -6.63
N SER A 504 -10.06 -18.50 -6.22
CA SER A 504 -9.01 -19.40 -6.68
C SER A 504 -9.51 -20.26 -7.83
N GLU A 505 -8.68 -20.40 -8.85
CA GLU A 505 -8.86 -21.41 -9.89
C GLU A 505 -8.18 -22.71 -9.48
N VAL A 506 -8.79 -23.85 -9.82
CA VAL A 506 -8.20 -25.16 -9.56
C VAL A 506 -8.02 -25.89 -10.89
N LYS A 507 -6.78 -26.26 -11.19
CA LYS A 507 -6.42 -27.08 -12.35
C LYS A 507 -6.13 -28.50 -11.89
N TYR A 508 -6.81 -29.47 -12.50
CA TYR A 508 -6.64 -30.89 -12.19
C TYR A 508 -5.73 -31.57 -13.22
N VAL A 509 -5.10 -32.68 -12.84
CA VAL A 509 -4.23 -33.46 -13.73
C VAL A 509 -5.02 -33.99 -14.92
N THR A 510 -6.27 -34.41 -14.69
CA THR A 510 -7.20 -34.81 -15.75
C THR A 510 -8.16 -33.65 -16.06
N PRO A 511 -8.06 -32.98 -17.23
CA PRO A 511 -8.80 -31.74 -17.50
C PRO A 511 -10.34 -31.90 -17.57
N LEU A 512 -10.82 -33.12 -17.84
CA LEU A 512 -12.25 -33.37 -18.11
C LEU A 512 -13.06 -33.69 -16.85
N VAL A 513 -12.48 -34.44 -15.90
CA VAL A 513 -13.15 -34.83 -14.64
C VAL A 513 -12.09 -34.99 -13.55
N PRO A 514 -12.19 -34.28 -12.41
CA PRO A 514 -11.27 -34.46 -11.29
C PRO A 514 -11.50 -35.80 -10.60
N THR A 515 -10.43 -36.45 -10.19
CA THR A 515 -10.48 -37.67 -9.37
C THR A 515 -10.90 -37.37 -7.93
N GLU A 516 -11.40 -38.38 -7.22
CA GLU A 516 -11.78 -38.22 -5.80
C GLU A 516 -10.58 -37.79 -4.92
N ILE A 517 -9.39 -38.31 -5.23
CA ILE A 517 -8.17 -37.98 -4.49
C ILE A 517 -7.76 -36.52 -4.71
N GLU A 518 -7.91 -35.96 -5.92
CA GLU A 518 -7.66 -34.54 -6.20
C GLU A 518 -8.67 -33.64 -5.50
N LEU A 519 -9.96 -33.97 -5.55
CA LEU A 519 -11.00 -33.25 -4.80
C LEU A 519 -10.74 -33.29 -3.28
N ARG A 520 -10.20 -34.41 -2.78
CA ARG A 520 -9.80 -34.56 -1.39
C ARG A 520 -8.58 -33.72 -1.06
N ASN A 521 -7.56 -33.69 -1.91
CA ASN A 521 -6.39 -32.82 -1.76
C ASN A 521 -6.77 -31.34 -1.78
N CYS A 522 -7.67 -30.90 -2.68
CA CYS A 522 -8.17 -29.53 -2.70
C CYS A 522 -8.83 -29.14 -1.36
N ARG A 523 -9.68 -30.02 -0.82
CA ARG A 523 -10.29 -29.82 0.52
C ARG A 523 -9.25 -29.80 1.63
N TRP A 524 -8.23 -30.66 1.57
CA TRP A 524 -7.15 -30.69 2.55
C TRP A 524 -6.32 -29.40 2.53
N PHE A 525 -5.96 -28.91 1.35
CA PHE A 525 -5.21 -27.67 1.16
C PHE A 525 -5.91 -26.51 1.87
N TRP A 526 -7.17 -26.25 1.53
CA TRP A 526 -7.92 -25.16 2.17
C TRP A 526 -8.17 -25.40 3.66
N ALA A 527 -8.38 -26.64 4.09
CA ALA A 527 -8.48 -26.95 5.51
C ALA A 527 -7.17 -26.66 6.27
N ILE A 528 -6.00 -26.82 5.64
CA ILE A 528 -4.70 -26.49 6.23
C ILE A 528 -4.53 -24.96 6.24
N VAL A 529 -4.75 -24.28 5.12
CA VAL A 529 -4.64 -22.82 5.01
C VAL A 529 -5.54 -22.09 6.01
N ASN A 530 -6.77 -22.56 6.21
CA ASN A 530 -7.70 -22.02 7.19
C ASN A 530 -7.24 -22.17 8.66
N ASN A 531 -6.36 -23.15 8.94
CA ASN A 531 -5.83 -23.41 10.28
C ASN A 531 -4.43 -22.81 10.50
N MET A 532 -3.78 -22.31 9.44
CA MET A 532 -2.50 -21.61 9.55
C MET A 532 -2.65 -20.32 10.35
N ALA A 533 -1.61 -19.96 11.11
CA ALA A 533 -1.52 -18.66 11.74
C ALA A 533 -1.46 -17.54 10.67
N PRO A 534 -1.86 -16.29 10.99
CA PRO A 534 -1.83 -15.19 10.01
C PRO A 534 -0.46 -14.98 9.34
N GLN A 535 0.63 -15.17 10.09
CA GLN A 535 1.99 -15.07 9.57
C GLN A 535 2.30 -16.20 8.57
N GLU A 536 1.84 -17.42 8.85
CA GLU A 536 2.02 -18.57 7.97
C GLU A 536 1.21 -18.41 6.66
N GLN A 537 0.00 -17.87 6.75
CA GLN A 537 -0.81 -17.52 5.56
C GLN A 537 -0.11 -16.48 4.69
N ALA A 538 0.45 -15.43 5.30
CA ALA A 538 1.18 -14.39 4.59
C ALA A 538 2.44 -14.92 3.91
N ARG A 539 3.17 -15.83 4.57
CA ARG A 539 4.32 -16.52 3.99
C ARG A 539 3.95 -17.43 2.84
N LEU A 540 2.87 -18.22 2.96
CA LEU A 540 2.38 -19.03 1.84
C LEU A 540 1.96 -18.15 0.66
N LEU A 541 1.29 -17.03 0.91
CA LEU A 541 0.90 -16.08 -0.13
C LEU A 541 2.13 -15.49 -0.83
N GLN A 542 3.16 -15.11 -0.07
CA GLN A 542 4.41 -14.60 -0.61
C GLN A 542 5.14 -15.65 -1.45
N PHE A 543 5.16 -16.89 -0.99
CA PHE A 543 5.73 -18.00 -1.74
C PHE A 543 5.06 -18.17 -3.11
N VAL A 544 3.73 -18.02 -3.19
CA VAL A 544 2.99 -18.25 -4.43
C VAL A 544 2.87 -17.02 -5.32
N THR A 545 2.93 -15.80 -4.78
CA THR A 545 2.61 -14.57 -5.54
C THR A 545 3.75 -13.54 -5.57
N GLY A 546 4.81 -13.75 -4.77
CA GLY A 546 5.86 -12.77 -4.53
C GLY A 546 5.46 -11.65 -3.55
N SER A 547 4.22 -11.63 -3.05
CA SER A 547 3.69 -10.61 -2.12
C SER A 547 3.07 -11.27 -0.89
N SER A 548 3.32 -10.73 0.30
CA SER A 548 2.66 -11.14 1.54
C SER A 548 1.31 -10.43 1.78
N ARG A 549 0.91 -9.54 0.86
CA ARG A 549 -0.25 -8.65 0.96
C ARG A 549 -1.26 -8.90 -0.14
N VAL A 550 -2.52 -8.65 0.17
CA VAL A 550 -3.65 -8.80 -0.74
C VAL A 550 -4.13 -7.41 -1.19
N PRO A 551 -4.41 -7.20 -2.49
CA PRO A 551 -4.97 -5.94 -2.98
C PRO A 551 -6.24 -5.54 -2.23
N ALA A 552 -6.53 -4.24 -2.19
CA ALA A 552 -7.66 -3.73 -1.44
C ALA A 552 -9.02 -4.22 -1.97
N GLN A 553 -9.08 -4.64 -3.23
CA GLN A 553 -10.23 -5.25 -3.88
C GLN A 553 -10.34 -6.78 -3.65
N GLY A 554 -9.43 -7.37 -2.85
CA GLY A 554 -9.41 -8.80 -2.54
C GLY A 554 -8.67 -9.68 -3.55
N PHE A 555 -8.78 -11.00 -3.39
CA PHE A 555 -8.04 -11.99 -4.19
C PHE A 555 -8.40 -12.00 -5.67
N LYS A 556 -9.60 -11.55 -6.04
CA LYS A 556 -10.01 -11.39 -7.45
C LYS A 556 -9.20 -10.34 -8.22
N ALA A 557 -8.47 -9.48 -7.52
CA ALA A 557 -7.69 -8.40 -8.10
C ALA A 557 -6.18 -8.67 -8.04
N LEU A 558 -5.77 -9.92 -7.79
CA LEU A 558 -4.40 -10.34 -8.07
C LEU A 558 -4.09 -10.10 -9.54
N ILE A 559 -2.86 -9.63 -9.81
CA ILE A 559 -2.43 -9.25 -11.17
C ILE A 559 -1.20 -10.06 -11.59
N SER A 560 -0.88 -10.03 -12.87
CA SER A 560 0.41 -10.42 -13.45
C SER A 560 1.32 -9.18 -13.64
N SER A 561 2.52 -9.35 -14.19
CA SER A 561 3.46 -8.26 -14.57
C SER A 561 2.85 -7.23 -15.52
N ASP A 562 2.04 -7.68 -16.46
CA ASP A 562 1.41 -6.83 -17.47
C ASP A 562 0.25 -6.00 -16.92
N GLY A 563 -0.10 -6.18 -15.64
CA GLY A 563 -1.19 -5.49 -14.94
C GLY A 563 -2.56 -6.11 -15.15
N ARG A 564 -2.65 -7.20 -15.94
CA ARG A 564 -3.89 -7.95 -16.11
C ARG A 564 -4.19 -8.75 -14.86
N VAL A 565 -5.46 -8.97 -14.61
CA VAL A 565 -5.94 -9.81 -13.51
C VAL A 565 -5.49 -11.25 -13.76
N GLN A 566 -4.80 -11.80 -12.76
CA GLN A 566 -4.31 -13.16 -12.75
C GLN A 566 -4.72 -13.79 -11.41
N PRO A 567 -5.81 -14.57 -11.36
CA PRO A 567 -6.28 -15.22 -10.15
C PRO A 567 -5.22 -16.17 -9.56
N PHE A 568 -5.34 -16.46 -8.27
CA PHE A 568 -4.58 -17.54 -7.66
C PHE A 568 -4.97 -18.87 -8.32
N ASN A 569 -3.98 -19.68 -8.67
CA ASN A 569 -4.20 -20.94 -9.36
C ASN A 569 -3.58 -22.12 -8.56
N LEU A 570 -4.43 -23.04 -8.10
CA LEU A 570 -4.00 -24.30 -7.51
C LEU A 570 -3.98 -25.38 -8.58
N ALA A 571 -2.80 -25.76 -9.05
CA ALA A 571 -2.63 -26.77 -10.09
C ALA A 571 -2.16 -28.10 -9.47
N PHE A 572 -2.92 -29.17 -9.65
CA PHE A 572 -2.43 -30.50 -9.29
C PHE A 572 -1.45 -31.01 -10.33
N CYS A 573 -0.26 -31.41 -9.89
CA CYS A 573 0.71 -32.11 -10.72
C CYS A 573 0.64 -33.62 -10.46
N GLY A 574 0.89 -34.40 -11.51
CA GLY A 574 1.01 -35.85 -11.39
C GLY A 574 2.16 -36.23 -10.44
N PRO A 575 2.27 -37.51 -10.03
CA PRO A 575 3.40 -37.95 -9.23
C PRO A 575 4.68 -37.84 -10.08
N GLU A 576 5.36 -36.70 -10.01
CA GLU A 576 6.76 -36.63 -10.40
C GLU A 576 7.51 -37.58 -9.48
N ILE A 577 8.08 -38.64 -10.06
CA ILE A 577 8.73 -39.72 -9.33
C ILE A 577 9.88 -39.11 -8.50
N GLY A 578 9.62 -38.79 -7.23
CA GLY A 578 10.62 -38.37 -6.26
C GLY A 578 10.51 -36.95 -5.68
N ASN A 579 9.66 -36.04 -6.19
CA ASN A 579 9.54 -34.69 -5.60
C ASN A 579 8.18 -34.48 -4.90
N PRO A 580 8.14 -34.51 -3.56
CA PRO A 580 6.93 -34.29 -2.79
C PRO A 580 6.68 -32.82 -2.44
N PHE A 581 7.53 -31.88 -2.86
CA PHE A 581 7.40 -30.47 -2.50
C PHE A 581 6.46 -29.72 -3.46
N PRO A 582 5.57 -28.87 -2.95
CA PRO A 582 4.85 -27.90 -3.77
C PRO A 582 5.82 -26.93 -4.47
N ARG A 583 5.49 -26.51 -5.69
CA ARG A 583 6.29 -25.53 -6.46
C ARG A 583 5.45 -24.30 -6.77
N ALA A 584 6.06 -23.12 -6.76
CA ALA A 584 5.38 -21.88 -7.06
C ALA A 584 5.86 -21.28 -8.39
N HIS A 585 4.93 -20.72 -9.14
CA HIS A 585 5.20 -19.88 -10.30
C HIS A 585 4.62 -18.51 -10.01
N THR A 586 5.42 -17.68 -9.34
CA THR A 586 4.99 -16.39 -8.77
C THR A 586 4.44 -15.42 -9.80
N CYS A 587 4.96 -15.46 -11.03
CA CYS A 587 4.49 -14.67 -12.16
C CYS A 587 3.01 -14.96 -12.52
N PHE A 588 2.54 -16.18 -12.29
CA PHE A 588 1.19 -16.62 -12.63
C PHE A 588 0.28 -16.81 -11.40
N ASN A 589 0.77 -16.44 -10.22
CA ASN A 589 0.10 -16.70 -8.93
C ASN A 589 -0.28 -18.19 -8.78
N ARG A 590 0.55 -19.11 -9.29
CA ARG A 590 0.25 -20.55 -9.37
C ARG A 590 1.04 -21.35 -8.36
N LEU A 591 0.36 -22.24 -7.64
CA LEU A 591 0.94 -23.27 -6.79
C LEU A 591 0.70 -24.64 -7.43
N ASP A 592 1.77 -25.29 -7.87
CA ASP A 592 1.76 -26.68 -8.30
C ASP A 592 1.82 -27.57 -7.06
N LEU A 593 0.73 -28.29 -6.80
CA LEU A 593 0.55 -29.11 -5.61
C LEU A 593 0.56 -30.59 -5.99
N PRO A 594 1.52 -31.38 -5.46
CA PRO A 594 1.49 -32.83 -5.63
C PRO A 594 0.20 -33.45 -5.09
N VAL A 595 -0.27 -34.53 -5.71
CA VAL A 595 -1.42 -35.29 -5.21
C VAL A 595 -0.97 -36.19 -4.06
N TYR A 596 -1.16 -35.74 -2.82
CA TYR A 596 -0.78 -36.48 -1.62
C TYR A 596 -1.76 -37.61 -1.28
N GLN A 597 -1.25 -38.64 -0.62
CA GLN A 597 -2.07 -39.77 -0.16
C GLN A 597 -2.77 -39.47 1.17
N THR A 598 -2.20 -38.58 1.99
CA THR A 598 -2.72 -38.21 3.31
C THR A 598 -2.67 -36.70 3.54
N LYS A 599 -3.57 -36.19 4.40
CA LYS A 599 -3.56 -34.78 4.83
C LYS A 599 -2.29 -34.41 5.60
N ASP A 600 -1.77 -35.33 6.41
CA ASP A 600 -0.59 -35.09 7.24
C ASP A 600 0.67 -34.90 6.38
N GLU A 601 0.78 -35.64 5.29
CA GLU A 601 1.85 -35.46 4.31
C GLU A 601 1.80 -34.07 3.66
N MET A 602 0.63 -33.64 3.17
CA MET A 602 0.44 -32.29 2.65
C MET A 602 0.78 -31.21 3.69
N THR A 603 0.32 -31.40 4.92
CA THR A 603 0.57 -30.46 6.03
C THR A 603 2.07 -30.32 6.28
N LYS A 604 2.79 -31.45 6.36
CA LYS A 604 4.24 -31.47 6.53
C LYS A 604 4.96 -30.64 5.46
N TYR A 605 4.67 -30.86 4.18
CA TYR A 605 5.39 -30.16 3.09
C TYR A 605 4.99 -28.69 2.96
N LEU A 606 3.71 -28.34 3.18
CA LEU A 606 3.29 -26.93 3.24
C LEU A 606 3.96 -26.19 4.40
N THR A 607 4.02 -26.79 5.59
CA THR A 607 4.71 -26.20 6.74
C THR A 607 6.20 -26.05 6.50
N LEU A 608 6.85 -26.99 5.80
CA LEU A 608 8.27 -26.84 5.43
C LEU A 608 8.47 -25.63 4.52
N ILE A 609 7.67 -25.48 3.45
CA ILE A 609 7.76 -24.33 2.54
C ILE A 609 7.52 -23.00 3.25
N VAL A 610 6.50 -22.93 4.10
CA VAL A 610 6.17 -21.73 4.89
C VAL A 610 7.30 -21.32 5.84
N ASN A 611 8.18 -22.24 6.21
CA ASN A 611 9.31 -21.99 7.10
C ASN A 611 10.65 -21.83 6.38
N MET A 612 10.70 -22.00 5.06
CA MET A 612 11.88 -21.71 4.25
C MET A 612 12.02 -20.21 4.00
N ASP A 613 13.25 -19.74 3.74
CA ASP A 613 13.46 -18.37 3.29
C ASP A 613 12.84 -18.18 1.89
N ILE A 614 11.90 -17.25 1.79
CA ILE A 614 10.99 -17.07 0.63
C ILE A 614 11.64 -16.15 -0.42
N THR A 615 12.96 -16.18 -0.52
CA THR A 615 13.74 -15.35 -1.46
C THR A 615 14.56 -16.25 -2.37
N GLY A 616 14.72 -15.85 -3.63
CA GLY A 616 15.39 -16.68 -4.64
C GLY A 616 14.42 -17.68 -5.27
N PHE A 617 13.38 -17.18 -5.96
CA PHE A 617 12.38 -17.98 -6.69
C PHE A 617 12.94 -18.74 -7.91
N SER A 618 14.25 -18.99 -7.96
CA SER A 618 15.00 -19.44 -9.13
C SER A 618 15.71 -20.80 -8.96
N ILE A 619 15.32 -21.61 -7.97
CA ILE A 619 15.87 -22.96 -7.80
C ILE A 619 14.81 -24.00 -8.18
N GLU A 620 14.95 -24.52 -9.40
CA GLU A 620 14.34 -25.79 -9.85
C GLU A 620 14.83 -26.99 -9.02
#